data_AF-A0A8F1LAZ9-F1
#
_entry.id   AF-A0A8F1LAZ9-F1
#
_cell.length_a   1.000
_cell.length_b   1.000
_cell.length_c   1.000
_cell.angle_alpha   90.00
_cell.angle_beta   90.00
_cell.angle_gamma   90.00
#
_symmetry.space_group_name_H-M   'P 1'
#
loop_
_entity.id
_entity.type
_entity.pdbx_description
1 polymer ?
#
loop_
_entity_poly.entity_id
_entity_poly.type
_entity_poly.pdbx_seq_one_letter_code
_entity_poly.pdbx_strand_id
1 'polypeptide(L)'
;MSVPQTKAELLLAIDKNFSKLISYLNTIPPEITSDKSMDGHAKGTEMSVRDLVSYLLGWNALVVKWIASDAKGLPVDFPETGYKWNQLGLLLSKFYSGYPVS
;
A
#
# COMPACT_ATOMS: atom_id res chain seq x y z
N MET A 1 -7.74 12.71 10.95
CA MET A 1 -8.95 12.45 10.14
C MET A 1 -9.75 11.39 10.86
N SER A 2 -11.06 11.57 11.01
CA SER A 2 -11.95 10.52 11.53
C SER A 2 -12.00 9.34 10.57
N VAL A 3 -12.21 8.14 11.10
CA VAL A 3 -12.44 6.93 10.28
C VAL A 3 -13.82 7.04 9.63
N PRO A 4 -13.96 6.83 8.30
CA PRO A 4 -15.25 6.85 7.63
C PRO A 4 -16.24 5.82 8.23
N GLN A 5 -17.48 6.23 8.44
CA GLN A 5 -18.55 5.38 9.00
C GLN A 5 -19.64 5.04 7.97
N THR A 6 -19.63 5.68 6.81
CA THR A 6 -20.59 5.41 5.73
C THR A 6 -19.89 5.15 4.39
N LYS A 7 -20.60 4.52 3.45
CA LYS A 7 -20.11 4.32 2.07
C LYS A 7 -19.73 5.65 1.41
N ALA A 8 -20.55 6.68 1.58
CA ALA A 8 -20.32 8.00 1.01
C ALA A 8 -19.05 8.65 1.60
N GLU A 9 -18.88 8.57 2.91
CA GLU A 9 -17.67 9.06 3.59
C GLU A 9 -16.42 8.30 3.16
N LEU A 10 -16.51 6.98 2.98
CA LEU A 10 -15.38 6.16 2.54
C LEU A 10 -14.94 6.55 1.13
N LEU A 11 -15.88 6.68 0.20
CA LEU A 11 -15.59 7.11 -1.18
C LEU A 11 -14.96 8.51 -1.20
N LEU A 12 -15.53 9.46 -0.46
CA LEU A 12 -15.00 10.82 -0.36
C LEU A 12 -13.59 10.84 0.22
N ALA A 13 -13.32 10.02 1.24
CA ALA A 13 -11.99 9.91 1.84
C ALA A 13 -10.97 9.31 0.87
N ILE A 14 -11.35 8.27 0.11
CA ILE A 14 -10.50 7.66 -0.93
C ILE A 14 -10.18 8.71 -2.00
N ASP A 15 -11.18 9.33 -2.61
CA ASP A 15 -11.01 10.30 -3.71
C ASP A 15 -10.13 11.47 -3.28
N LYS A 16 -10.42 12.07 -2.12
CA LYS A 16 -9.66 13.20 -1.59
C LYS A 16 -8.20 12.85 -1.33
N ASN A 17 -7.95 11.74 -0.63
CA ASN A 17 -6.59 11.37 -0.24
C ASN A 17 -5.78 10.87 -1.43
N PHE A 18 -6.39 10.11 -2.34
CA PHE A 18 -5.73 9.63 -3.54
C PHE A 18 -5.43 10.76 -4.52
N SER A 19 -6.35 11.71 -4.72
CA SER A 19 -6.11 12.89 -5.57
C SER A 19 -4.93 13.73 -5.06
N LYS A 20 -4.80 13.84 -3.74
CA LYS A 20 -3.67 14.53 -3.11
C LYS A 20 -2.36 13.73 -3.29
N LEU A 21 -2.41 12.41 -3.08
CA LEU A 21 -1.26 11.52 -3.26
C LEU A 21 -0.74 11.58 -4.71
N ILE A 22 -1.60 11.41 -5.70
CA ILE A 22 -1.19 11.41 -7.11
C ILE A 22 -0.65 12.78 -7.53
N SER A 23 -1.21 13.87 -7.00
CA SER A 23 -0.67 15.22 -7.21
C SER A 23 0.76 15.34 -6.68
N TYR A 24 1.09 14.73 -5.53
CA TYR A 24 2.46 14.73 -5.02
C TYR A 24 3.38 13.86 -5.86
N LEU A 25 2.95 12.63 -6.20
CA LEU A 25 3.76 11.72 -7.01
C LEU A 25 4.09 12.32 -8.39
N ASN A 26 3.15 13.03 -9.02
CA ASN A 26 3.37 13.68 -10.32
C ASN A 26 4.35 14.86 -10.28
N THR A 27 4.64 15.41 -9.10
CA THR A 27 5.60 16.51 -8.93
C THR A 27 7.02 16.04 -8.66
N ILE A 28 7.21 14.76 -8.34
CA ILE A 28 8.51 14.19 -8.00
C ILE A 28 9.21 13.78 -9.29
N PRO A 29 10.44 14.28 -9.57
CA PRO A 29 11.23 13.81 -10.69
C PRO A 29 11.48 12.29 -10.60
N PRO A 30 11.21 11.51 -11.67
CA PRO A 30 11.41 10.07 -11.66
C PRO A 30 12.82 9.63 -11.24
N GLU A 31 13.82 10.47 -11.51
CA GLU A 31 15.23 10.21 -11.25
C GLU A 31 15.54 10.06 -9.76
N ILE A 32 14.81 10.77 -8.90
CA ILE A 32 15.03 10.74 -7.44
C ILE A 32 14.10 9.76 -6.72
N THR A 33 13.21 9.07 -7.44
CA THR A 33 12.21 8.18 -6.81
C THR A 33 12.83 6.94 -6.15
N SER A 34 14.07 6.62 -6.50
CA SER A 34 14.83 5.49 -5.92
C SER A 34 15.70 5.91 -4.72
N ASP A 35 15.81 7.20 -4.43
CA ASP A 35 16.66 7.70 -3.37
C ASP A 35 16.07 7.37 -2.01
N LYS A 36 16.83 6.66 -1.16
CA LYS A 36 16.45 6.30 0.21
C LYS A 36 16.61 7.49 1.15
N SER A 37 15.79 8.51 0.94
CA SER A 37 15.87 9.79 1.64
C SER A 37 14.72 10.01 2.64
N MET A 38 13.74 9.10 2.67
CA MET A 38 12.60 9.17 3.59
C MET A 38 12.80 8.23 4.78
N ASP A 39 12.33 8.63 5.95
CA ASP A 39 12.20 7.72 7.10
C ASP A 39 11.31 6.53 6.73
N GLY A 40 11.82 5.32 6.91
CA GLY A 40 11.08 4.09 6.68
C GLY A 40 10.09 3.76 7.81
N HIS A 41 9.21 2.78 7.57
CA HIS A 41 8.17 2.39 8.52
C HIS A 41 8.70 1.82 9.85
N ALA A 42 9.89 1.23 9.84
CA ALA A 42 10.56 0.79 11.06
C ALA A 42 11.58 1.85 11.51
N LYS A 43 11.68 2.06 12.83
CA LYS A 43 12.59 3.08 13.40
C LYS A 43 14.03 2.79 12.96
N GLY A 44 14.70 3.81 12.42
CA GLY A 44 16.08 3.72 11.95
C GLY A 44 16.25 3.09 10.57
N THR A 45 15.15 2.85 9.84
CA THR A 45 15.20 2.44 8.43
C THR A 45 14.96 3.65 7.52
N GLU A 46 15.48 3.59 6.30
CA GLU A 46 15.19 4.55 5.23
C GLU A 46 14.43 3.84 4.10
N MET A 47 13.61 4.60 3.39
CA MET A 47 12.88 4.14 2.21
C MET A 47 12.89 5.20 1.11
N SER A 48 12.66 4.76 -0.12
CA SER A 48 12.48 5.64 -1.27
C SER A 48 11.01 5.95 -1.54
N VAL A 49 10.74 6.92 -2.41
CA VAL A 49 9.37 7.19 -2.90
C VAL A 49 8.80 5.96 -3.59
N ARG A 50 9.64 5.23 -4.35
CA ARG A 50 9.26 3.95 -4.98
C ARG A 50 8.84 2.93 -3.94
N ASP A 51 9.60 2.76 -2.86
CA ASP A 51 9.27 1.81 -1.80
C ASP A 51 7.91 2.14 -1.17
N LEU A 52 7.66 3.43 -0.89
CA LEU A 52 6.37 3.89 -0.38
C LEU A 52 5.22 3.55 -1.34
N VAL A 53 5.38 3.78 -2.64
CA VAL A 53 4.35 3.44 -3.63
C VAL A 53 4.13 1.92 -3.71
N SER A 54 5.20 1.12 -3.70
CA SER A 54 5.12 -0.35 -3.68
C SER A 54 4.38 -0.86 -2.43
N TYR A 55 4.61 -0.25 -1.27
CA TYR A 55 3.87 -0.54 -0.04
C TYR A 55 2.37 -0.27 -0.20
N LEU A 56 2.00 0.90 -0.73
CA LEU A 56 0.60 1.29 -0.94
C LEU A 56 -0.11 0.37 -1.95
N LEU A 57 0.57 0.02 -3.04
CA LEU A 57 0.07 -0.90 -4.05
C LEU A 57 -0.16 -2.30 -3.46
N GLY A 58 0.79 -2.80 -2.66
CA GLY A 58 0.68 -4.10 -1.98
C GLY A 58 -0.57 -4.20 -1.13
N TRP A 59 -0.83 -3.21 -0.26
CA TRP A 59 -2.02 -3.19 0.59
C TRP A 59 -3.32 -3.02 -0.19
N ASN A 60 -3.35 -2.12 -1.17
CA ASN A 60 -4.54 -1.90 -1.98
C ASN A 60 -4.92 -3.15 -2.77
N ALA A 61 -3.94 -3.82 -3.40
CA ALA A 61 -4.15 -5.05 -4.14
C ALA A 61 -4.64 -6.19 -3.22
N LEU A 62 -4.14 -6.26 -1.98
CA LEU A 62 -4.52 -7.28 -1.01
C LEU A 62 -5.99 -7.16 -0.60
N VAL A 63 -6.46 -5.94 -0.31
CA VAL A 63 -7.88 -5.68 0.00
C VAL A 63 -8.78 -6.03 -1.19
N VAL A 64 -8.42 -5.62 -2.40
CA VAL A 64 -9.17 -5.95 -3.62
C VAL A 64 -9.21 -7.48 -3.82
N LYS A 65 -8.09 -8.17 -3.59
CA LYS A 65 -8.02 -9.63 -3.68
C LYS A 65 -8.95 -10.31 -2.70
N TRP A 66 -8.98 -9.88 -1.44
CA TRP A 66 -9.88 -10.46 -0.43
C TRP A 66 -11.34 -10.34 -0.85
N ILE A 67 -11.78 -9.14 -1.25
CA ILE A 67 -13.16 -8.89 -1.69
C ILE A 67 -13.52 -9.70 -2.94
N ALA A 68 -12.61 -9.76 -3.92
CA ALA A 68 -12.85 -10.48 -5.17
C ALA A 68 -12.88 -12.01 -4.98
N SER A 69 -12.07 -12.55 -4.06
CA SER A 69 -12.07 -13.97 -3.72
C SER A 69 -13.32 -14.36 -2.93
N ASP A 70 -13.71 -13.55 -1.95
CA ASP A 70 -14.95 -13.74 -1.17
C ASP A 70 -16.19 -13.70 -2.07
N ALA A 71 -16.26 -12.74 -3.00
CA ALA A 71 -17.33 -12.65 -4.00
C ALA A 71 -17.43 -13.88 -4.92
N LYS A 72 -16.36 -14.67 -5.05
CA LYS A 72 -16.31 -15.94 -5.80
C LYS A 72 -16.57 -17.17 -4.92
N GLY A 73 -16.80 -17.01 -3.62
CA GLY A 73 -16.93 -18.10 -2.66
C GLY A 73 -15.63 -18.87 -2.41
N LEU A 74 -14.48 -18.25 -2.71
CA LEU A 74 -13.16 -18.85 -2.45
C LEU A 74 -12.71 -18.53 -1.02
N PRO A 75 -11.98 -19.44 -0.36
CA PRO A 75 -11.41 -19.15 0.96
C PRO A 75 -10.41 -18.00 0.88
N VAL A 76 -10.40 -17.16 1.92
CA VAL A 76 -9.52 -15.99 2.03
C VAL A 76 -8.65 -16.11 3.27
N ASP A 77 -7.32 -16.12 3.06
CA ASP A 77 -6.34 -16.06 4.14
C ASP A 77 -6.00 -14.61 4.49
N PHE A 78 -6.13 -14.25 5.77
CA PHE A 78 -5.79 -12.93 6.28
C PHE A 78 -4.53 -12.95 7.15
N PRO A 79 -3.62 -11.97 7.01
CA PRO A 79 -3.58 -10.94 5.97
C PRO A 79 -3.21 -11.50 4.59
N GLU A 80 -2.44 -12.58 4.52
CA GLU A 80 -2.04 -13.20 3.25
C GLU A 80 -1.75 -14.68 3.51
N THR A 81 -1.89 -15.53 2.49
CA THR A 81 -1.56 -16.95 2.58
C THR A 81 -0.13 -17.12 3.09
N GLY A 82 0.03 -17.81 4.22
CA GLY A 82 1.31 -18.05 4.87
C GLY A 82 1.80 -16.94 5.82
N TYR A 83 1.02 -15.89 6.05
CA TYR A 83 1.38 -14.77 6.93
C TYR A 83 0.36 -14.58 8.05
N LYS A 84 0.84 -14.13 9.22
CA LYS A 84 0.00 -13.70 10.35
C LYS A 84 0.03 -12.18 10.52
N TRP A 85 -0.95 -11.61 11.23
CA TRP A 85 -1.01 -10.18 11.52
C TRP A 85 0.17 -9.63 12.34
N ASN A 86 0.90 -10.47 13.07
CA ASN A 86 2.14 -10.07 13.74
C ASN A 86 3.38 -10.16 12.85
N GLN A 87 3.23 -10.55 11.58
CA GLN A 87 4.31 -10.71 10.59
C GLN A 87 4.20 -9.70 9.44
N LEU A 88 3.52 -8.56 9.65
CA LEU A 88 3.33 -7.58 8.58
C LEU A 88 4.66 -7.08 8.01
N GLY A 89 5.69 -6.87 8.83
CA GLY A 89 7.02 -6.50 8.32
C GLY A 89 7.59 -7.47 7.27
N LEU A 90 7.37 -8.79 7.44
CA LEU A 90 7.77 -9.79 6.46
C LEU A 90 6.90 -9.74 5.19
N LEU A 91 5.62 -9.42 5.33
CA LEU A 91 4.71 -9.20 4.21
C LEU A 91 5.10 -7.94 3.41
N LEU A 92 5.60 -6.89 4.07
CA LEU A 92 6.08 -5.68 3.39
C LEU A 92 7.30 -5.96 2.51
N SER A 93 8.22 -6.80 2.98
CA SER A 93 9.36 -7.23 2.17
C SER A 93 8.92 -7.94 0.88
N LYS A 94 7.81 -8.70 0.92
CA LYS A 94 7.21 -9.30 -0.28
C LYS A 94 6.70 -8.22 -1.26
N PHE A 95 6.12 -7.13 -0.76
CA PHE A 95 5.65 -6.03 -1.62
C PHE A 95 6.79 -5.33 -2.34
N TYR A 96 7.90 -5.06 -1.65
CA TYR A 96 9.06 -4.40 -2.26
C TYR A 96 9.69 -5.24 -3.37
N SER A 97 9.72 -6.58 -3.22
CA SER A 97 10.23 -7.49 -4.26
C SER A 97 9.27 -7.70 -5.43
N GLY A 98 7.98 -7.41 -5.26
CA GLY A 98 6.93 -7.71 -6.24
C GLY A 98 6.79 -6.69 -7.39
N TYR A 99 7.40 -5.51 -7.27
CA TYR A 99 7.33 -4.43 -8.25
C TYR A 99 8.74 -4.05 -8.75
N PRO A 100 9.33 -4.83 -9.69
CA PRO A 100 10.65 -4.55 -10.23
C PRO A 100 10.68 -3.28 -11.10
N VAL A 101 11.87 -2.69 -11.21
CA VAL A 101 12.16 -1.51 -12.04
C VAL A 101 12.06 -1.91 -13.52
N SER A 102 11.14 -1.29 -14.27
CA SER A 102 11.13 -1.32 -15.75
C SER A 102 11.94 -0.17 -16.31
#